data_AF-A0A7C1JDN2-F1
#
_entry.id   AF-A0A7C1JDN2-F1
#
_cell.length_a   1.000
_cell.length_b   1.000
_cell.length_c   1.000
_cell.angle_alpha   90.00
_cell.angle_beta   90.00
_cell.angle_gamma   90.00
#
_symmetry.space_group_name_H-M   'P 1'
#
loop_
_entity.id
_entity.type
_entity.pdbx_description
1 polymer ?
#
loop_
_entity_poly.entity_id
_entity_poly.type
_entity_poly.pdbx_seq_one_letter_code
_entity_poly.pdbx_strand_id
1 'polypeptide(L)'
;MMTSQPDNPKKTNNSKRALGDLILEAVKTAYPNWVDRKQIAAAIGRPDGKSRPNDNEKLEELVVAGLIEKKDEKIGAAGTKYLYRYNNAASPNPVKE
;
A
#
# COMPACT_ATOMS: atom_id res chain seq x y z
N MET A 1 -10.47 -31.24 -27.84
CA MET A 1 -9.85 -31.20 -26.50
C MET A 1 -9.60 -29.73 -26.18
N MET A 2 -10.00 -29.31 -24.98
CA MET A 2 -9.98 -27.93 -24.47
C MET A 2 -8.55 -27.43 -24.22
N THR A 3 -8.27 -26.14 -24.49
CA THR A 3 -7.50 -25.28 -23.59
C THR A 3 -7.83 -23.81 -23.88
N SER A 4 -8.55 -23.22 -22.94
CA SER A 4 -8.81 -21.79 -22.84
C SER A 4 -7.49 -21.02 -22.77
N GLN A 5 -7.34 -19.96 -23.56
CA GLN A 5 -6.43 -18.89 -23.16
C GLN A 5 -7.01 -18.27 -21.87
N PRO A 6 -6.26 -18.19 -20.76
CA PRO A 6 -6.63 -17.25 -19.73
C PRO A 6 -6.50 -15.85 -20.31
N ASP A 7 -7.61 -15.11 -20.33
CA ASP A 7 -7.67 -13.67 -20.55
C ASP A 7 -6.81 -13.02 -19.46
N ASN A 8 -5.50 -12.90 -19.73
CA ASN A 8 -4.54 -12.37 -18.79
C ASN A 8 -4.99 -10.94 -18.45
N PRO A 9 -5.32 -10.64 -17.19
CA PRO A 9 -5.87 -9.36 -16.83
C PRO A 9 -4.85 -8.28 -17.17
N LYS A 10 -5.19 -7.52 -18.22
CA LYS A 10 -4.87 -6.13 -18.42
C LYS A 10 -3.57 -5.71 -17.75
N LYS A 11 -2.48 -5.89 -18.50
CA LYS A 11 -1.22 -5.16 -18.32
C LYS A 11 -1.55 -3.67 -18.45
N THR A 12 -2.05 -3.07 -17.38
CA THR A 12 -2.49 -1.68 -17.37
C THR A 12 -1.26 -0.82 -17.52
N ASN A 13 -1.10 -0.34 -18.76
CA ASN A 13 -0.27 0.74 -19.24
C ASN A 13 0.62 1.41 -18.19
N ASN A 14 1.92 1.34 -18.47
CA ASN A 14 3.00 2.06 -17.80
C ASN A 14 2.91 3.57 -18.10
N SER A 15 1.77 4.20 -17.84
CA SER A 15 1.48 5.62 -18.07
C SER A 15 1.34 6.28 -16.72
N LYS A 16 2.47 6.73 -16.13
CA LYS A 16 2.53 7.38 -14.81
C LYS A 16 1.65 6.68 -13.76
N ARG A 17 2.07 5.48 -13.29
CA ARG A 17 1.45 4.90 -12.08
C ARG A 17 1.38 5.98 -11.00
N ALA A 18 0.17 6.29 -10.54
CA ALA A 18 -0.02 7.30 -9.52
C ALA A 18 0.79 6.88 -8.28
N LEU A 19 1.40 7.85 -7.59
CA LEU A 19 2.19 7.58 -6.39
C LEU A 19 1.41 6.75 -5.35
N GLY A 20 0.11 6.99 -5.23
CA GLY A 20 -0.77 6.20 -4.36
C GLY A 20 -0.86 4.73 -4.75
N ASP A 21 -0.83 4.40 -6.04
CA ASP A 21 -0.86 3.02 -6.54
C ASP A 21 0.44 2.28 -6.18
N LEU A 22 1.59 2.96 -6.34
CA LEU A 22 2.90 2.42 -5.95
C LEU A 22 2.99 2.17 -4.45
N ILE A 23 2.49 3.11 -3.63
CA ILE A 23 2.43 2.97 -2.18
C ILE A 23 1.51 1.81 -1.80
N LEU A 24 0.35 1.71 -2.43
CA LEU A 24 -0.60 0.62 -2.19
C LEU A 24 0.02 -0.74 -2.54
N GLU A 25 0.68 -0.88 -3.69
CA GLU A 25 1.36 -2.11 -4.08
C GLU A 25 2.50 -2.47 -3.11
N ALA A 26 3.26 -1.47 -2.64
CA ALA A 26 4.32 -1.69 -1.66
C ALA A 26 3.76 -2.26 -0.34
N VAL A 27 2.67 -1.66 0.17
CA VAL A 27 2.00 -2.10 1.39
C VAL A 27 1.32 -3.47 1.19
N LYS A 28 0.75 -3.72 0.00
CA LYS A 28 0.14 -5.00 -0.37
C LYS A 28 1.15 -6.13 -0.48
N THR A 29 2.34 -5.85 -1.00
CA THR A 29 3.44 -6.82 -1.11
C THR A 29 3.90 -7.31 0.26
N ALA A 30 3.85 -6.44 1.27
CA ALA A 30 4.24 -6.80 2.62
C ALA A 30 3.12 -7.46 3.45
N TYR A 31 1.87 -7.45 2.98
CA TYR A 31 0.74 -8.10 3.64
C TYR A 31 1.01 -9.61 3.82
N PRO A 32 0.68 -10.22 4.97
CA PRO A 32 -0.11 -9.71 6.10
C PRO A 32 0.67 -8.89 7.15
N ASN A 33 1.95 -8.58 6.89
CA ASN A 33 2.81 -7.87 7.84
C ASN A 33 2.56 -6.35 7.83
N TRP A 34 2.93 -5.71 8.93
CA TRP A 34 2.93 -4.26 9.07
C TRP A 34 4.26 -3.69 8.58
N VAL A 35 4.19 -2.63 7.76
CA VAL A 35 5.35 -1.93 7.20
C VAL A 35 5.43 -0.50 7.67
N ASP A 36 6.64 -0.02 7.88
CA ASP A 36 6.87 1.38 8.21
C ASP A 36 7.14 2.24 6.97
N ARG A 37 7.05 3.55 7.16
CA ARG A 37 7.26 4.53 6.09
C ARG A 37 8.58 4.36 5.33
N LYS A 38 9.65 3.91 5.99
CA LYS A 38 10.96 3.73 5.34
C LYS A 38 10.92 2.54 4.39
N GLN A 39 10.29 1.45 4.80
CA GLN A 39 10.11 0.26 3.96
C GLN A 39 9.25 0.57 2.74
N ILE A 40 8.16 1.33 2.92
CA ILE A 40 7.30 1.78 1.82
C ILE A 40 8.10 2.67 0.86
N ALA A 41 8.86 3.65 1.39
CA ALA A 41 9.70 4.52 0.57
C ALA A 41 10.72 3.72 -0.26
N ALA A 42 11.39 2.74 0.36
CA ALA A 42 12.32 1.85 -0.34
C ALA A 42 11.62 1.06 -1.46
N ALA A 43 10.44 0.52 -1.20
CA ALA A 43 9.67 -0.27 -2.16
C ALA A 43 9.18 0.54 -3.37
N ILE A 44 8.85 1.83 -3.20
CA ILE A 44 8.47 2.72 -4.32
C ILE A 44 9.68 3.32 -5.07
N GLY A 45 10.88 2.80 -4.85
CA GLY A 45 12.10 3.21 -5.55
C GLY A 45 12.84 4.38 -4.90
N ARG A 46 12.71 4.58 -3.58
CA ARG A 46 13.49 5.59 -2.84
C ARG A 46 14.53 4.93 -1.93
N PRO A 47 15.76 4.74 -2.40
CA PRO A 47 16.80 4.04 -1.65
C PRO A 47 17.24 4.77 -0.37
N ASP A 48 17.00 6.08 -0.30
CA ASP A 48 17.29 6.91 0.88
C ASP A 48 16.31 6.65 2.05
N GLY A 49 15.22 5.90 1.83
CA GLY A 49 14.24 5.53 2.86
C GLY A 49 13.47 6.72 3.46
N LYS A 50 13.64 7.93 2.92
CA LYS A 50 12.92 9.14 3.35
C LYS A 50 11.60 9.27 2.62
N SER A 51 10.49 9.19 3.38
CA SER A 51 9.19 9.64 2.89
C SER A 51 9.21 11.15 2.68
N ARG A 52 8.81 11.57 1.48
CA ARG A 52 8.56 12.96 1.15
C ARG A 52 7.16 13.35 1.63
N PRO A 53 6.87 14.66 1.76
CA PRO A 53 5.53 15.15 2.11
C PRO A 53 4.42 14.54 1.24
N ASN A 54 4.69 14.40 -0.06
CA ASN A 54 3.76 13.81 -1.02
C ASN A 54 3.43 12.32 -0.76
N ASP A 55 4.35 11.57 -0.15
CA ASP A 55 4.06 10.16 0.20
C ASP A 55 3.21 10.09 1.46
N ASN A 56 3.44 10.98 2.43
CA ASN A 56 2.61 11.07 3.62
C ASN A 56 1.17 11.44 3.24
N GLU A 57 0.99 12.44 2.37
CA GLU A 57 -0.34 12.82 1.86
C GLU A 57 -1.04 11.62 1.22
N LYS A 58 -0.35 10.91 0.30
CA LYS A 58 -0.91 9.72 -0.35
C LYS A 58 -1.18 8.57 0.64
N LEU A 59 -0.33 8.37 1.64
CA LEU A 59 -0.57 7.40 2.71
C LEU A 59 -1.83 7.74 3.48
N GLU A 60 -2.04 9.00 3.84
CA GLU A 60 -3.25 9.43 4.55
C GLU A 60 -4.50 9.32 3.68
N GLU A 61 -4.43 9.65 2.38
CA GLU A 61 -5.53 9.40 1.43
C GLU A 61 -5.90 7.92 1.36
N LEU A 62 -4.92 7.01 1.30
CA LEU A 62 -5.18 5.57 1.28
C LEU A 62 -5.78 5.06 2.60
N VAL A 63 -5.39 5.65 3.73
CA VAL A 63 -5.98 5.35 5.05
C VAL A 63 -7.43 5.84 5.12
N VAL A 64 -7.70 7.07 4.69
CA VAL A 64 -9.05 7.66 4.66
C VAL A 64 -9.95 6.91 3.68
N ALA A 65 -9.43 6.48 2.54
CA ALA A 65 -10.13 5.61 1.60
C ALA A 65 -10.35 4.18 2.15
N GLY A 66 -9.78 3.85 3.30
CA GLY A 66 -9.88 2.54 3.93
C GLY A 66 -9.00 1.46 3.30
N LEU A 67 -8.25 1.75 2.24
CA LEU A 67 -7.43 0.78 1.49
C LEU A 67 -6.24 0.23 2.30
N ILE A 68 -5.73 1.02 3.25
CA ILE A 68 -4.68 0.61 4.17
C ILE A 68 -5.03 1.00 5.61
N GLU A 69 -4.58 0.21 6.58
CA GLU A 69 -4.69 0.53 7.99
C GLU A 69 -3.42 1.25 8.46
N LYS A 70 -3.57 2.21 9.37
CA LYS A 70 -2.47 2.90 10.05
C LYS A 70 -2.50 2.54 11.53
N LYS A 71 -1.36 2.15 12.08
CA LYS A 71 -1.16 1.86 13.50
C LYS A 71 -0.01 2.70 14.03
N ASP A 72 -0.24 3.40 15.12
CA ASP A 72 0.82 4.00 15.93
C ASP A 72 1.40 2.97 16.90
N GLU A 73 2.72 2.84 16.90
CA GLU A 73 3.46 1.97 17.78
C GLU A 73 4.44 2.82 18.59
N LYS A 74 4.23 2.93 19.91
CA LYS A 74 5.16 3.65 20.79
C LYS A 74 6.41 2.81 20.99
N ILE A 75 7.53 3.29 20.46
CA ILE A 75 8.86 2.71 20.65
C ILE A 75 9.57 3.44 21.79
N GLY A 76 9.06 3.25 23.01
CA GLY A 76 9.66 3.76 24.24
C GLY A 76 9.95 5.27 24.23
N ALA A 77 11.11 5.67 24.77
CA ALA A 77 11.56 7.06 24.77
C ALA A 77 12.00 7.58 23.37
N ALA A 78 12.12 6.69 22.37
CA ALA A 78 12.58 7.03 21.03
C ALA A 78 11.46 7.59 20.13
N GLY A 79 10.20 7.56 20.58
CA GLY A 79 9.07 8.21 19.92
C GLY A 79 7.97 7.25 19.45
N THR A 80 7.22 7.69 18.45
CA THR A 80 6.11 6.92 17.85
C THR A 80 6.48 6.49 16.45
N LYS A 81 6.42 5.18 16.20
CA LYS A 81 6.57 4.57 14.88
C LYS A 81 5.20 4.44 14.24
N TYR A 82 5.08 4.89 12.99
CA TYR A 82 3.87 4.69 12.21
C TYR A 82 4.03 3.46 11.32
N LEU A 83 3.16 2.50 11.52
CA LEU A 83 3.06 1.27 10.76
C LEU A 83 1.81 1.31 9.88
N TYR A 84 1.90 0.69 8.72
CA TYR A 84 0.86 0.62 7.72
C TYR A 84 0.69 -0.81 7.26
N ARG A 85 -0.54 -1.22 6.97
CA ARG A 85 -0.83 -2.56 6.44
C ARG A 85 -1.94 -2.48 5.42
N TYR A 86 -1.91 -3.35 4.42
CA TYR A 86 -2.97 -3.41 3.43
C TYR A 86 -4.27 -3.87 4.10
N ASN A 87 -5.34 -3.10 3.93
CA ASN A 87 -6.64 -3.47 4.45
C ASN A 87 -7.34 -4.34 3.41
N ASN A 88 -7.18 -5.66 3.52
CA ASN A 88 -7.88 -6.56 2.60
C ASN A 88 -9.41 -6.46 2.72
N ALA A 89 -9.95 -5.95 3.84
CA ALA A 89 -11.37 -5.68 4.01
C ALA A 89 -11.88 -4.45 3.23
N ALA A 90 -10.97 -3.64 2.66
CA ALA A 90 -11.30 -2.59 1.70
C ALA A 90 -11.18 -3.05 0.23
N SER A 91 -10.91 -4.34 -0.01
CA SER A 91 -11.54 -4.99 -1.16
C SER A 91 -13.03 -4.68 -1.05
N PRO A 92 -13.72 -4.22 -2.11
CA PRO A 92 -15.12 -3.81 -2.02
C PRO A 92 -15.85 -4.91 -1.26
N ASN A 93 -16.36 -4.57 -0.07
CA ASN A 93 -17.26 -5.45 0.66
C ASN A 93 -18.21 -6.00 -0.40
N PRO A 94 -18.29 -7.33 -0.64
CA PRO A 94 -19.49 -7.83 -1.28
C PRO A 94 -20.60 -7.31 -0.36
N VAL A 95 -21.46 -6.45 -0.92
CA VAL A 95 -22.68 -6.03 -0.27
C VAL A 95 -23.27 -7.33 0.29
N LYS A 96 -23.36 -7.40 1.62
CA LYS A 96 -24.01 -8.51 2.29
C LYS A 96 -25.49 -8.34 1.92
N GLU A 97 -25.92 -9.00 0.84
CA GLU A 97 -27.34 -9.23 0.54
C GLU A 97 -27.96 -10.09 1.65
#